data_AF-A0A497R3G8-F1
#
_entry.id   AF-A0A497R3G8-F1
#
_cell.length_a   1.000
_cell.length_b   1.000
_cell.length_c   1.000
_cell.angle_alpha   90.00
_cell.angle_beta   90.00
_cell.angle_gamma   90.00
#
_symmetry.space_group_name_H-M   'P 1'
#
loop_
_entity.id
_entity.type
_entity.pdbx_description
1 polymer ?
#
loop_
_entity_poly.entity_id
_entity_poly.type
_entity_poly.pdbx_seq_one_letter_code
_entity_poly.pdbx_strand_id
1 'polypeptide(L)'
;MAEKKQDSQKSEKTVVAETKRVKAPIAVILGHIDHGKTSILDAVRGTAVQAREAGGITQQIGASYFPIETINEICGPLMGKGSIKLKIPGILIVDTPGHAAFLNLRTRGASVADIAIVVVDVLSGFQPQTFESLRLLKQRKIPFLIAANKIDRVPGWKKQEGKPFMESIKLQTVDTQTALDKYIYELMGELSKLKYPSDRYDRIRNYTENVAIVPTSAKTREGIQDLFLVLSGLAQQFLMKKLVYSEGPGVGTILEVTEEAGMGTTLNVIVHKGTFSKNDHIVFGAKNGAAEAKIRALLSPKPLDEIRDPREKFNSVEMVHAAAGIKIVGSGLNDALAGAPIMVANTPEEISNARFLIEQEISGIKIETDKEGIILKADTLGALEALVKEFKERNIPIKIADIGDVNKGNVMDAIIVKESTPALAAIVAFNVGILPDAQEELEVNAIPFFQSDIIYTLLDEYEHWKIETENRLKAESLKDLIFPGKFKILPGMVFRQSKPAIVGVEVLAGRITPRAPIIRGTDGKKCGYIQQIQENNQSIQEARKGKQVAISIRGPTVGRQITEDMELFVDLPESLVRRIKEKFYDELTTDEQEALEALIQLKRSLSEDNKYWGY
;
A
#
# COMPACT_ATOMS: atom_id res chain seq x y z
N MET A 1 -52.82 -6.29 -56.61
CA MET A 1 -51.93 -5.12 -56.80
C MET A 1 -51.36 -4.60 -55.46
N ALA A 2 -51.05 -5.49 -54.50
CA ALA A 2 -50.58 -5.11 -53.16
C ALA A 2 -49.42 -5.99 -52.63
N GLU A 3 -48.71 -6.71 -53.51
CA GLU A 3 -47.57 -7.58 -53.10
C GLU A 3 -46.25 -7.24 -53.79
N LYS A 4 -46.20 -6.19 -54.63
CA LYS A 4 -44.98 -5.78 -55.36
C LYS A 4 -44.30 -4.51 -54.81
N LYS A 5 -44.65 -4.06 -53.61
CA LYS A 5 -44.05 -2.87 -52.96
C LYS A 5 -43.29 -3.14 -51.67
N GLN A 6 -43.17 -4.39 -51.22
CA GLN A 6 -42.40 -4.75 -50.01
C GLN A 6 -41.02 -5.37 -50.30
N ASP A 7 -40.72 -5.74 -51.55
CA ASP A 7 -39.43 -6.37 -51.91
C ASP A 7 -38.37 -5.40 -52.44
N SER A 8 -38.68 -4.12 -52.63
CA SER A 8 -37.73 -3.10 -53.09
C SER A 8 -37.15 -2.22 -51.98
N GLN A 9 -37.43 -2.52 -50.70
CA GLN A 9 -36.90 -1.77 -49.54
C GLN A 9 -36.09 -2.64 -48.56
N LYS A 10 -35.80 -3.90 -48.90
CA LYS A 10 -34.99 -4.81 -48.07
C LYS A 10 -33.56 -5.04 -48.56
N SER A 11 -33.14 -4.41 -49.66
CA SER A 11 -31.79 -4.56 -50.24
C SER A 11 -30.81 -3.41 -49.95
N GLU A 12 -31.13 -2.49 -49.05
CA GLU A 12 -30.27 -1.31 -48.73
C GLU A 12 -29.94 -1.15 -47.23
N LYS A 13 -29.95 -2.25 -46.48
CA LYS A 13 -29.39 -2.29 -45.11
C LYS A 13 -28.28 -3.32 -44.98
N THR A 14 -27.32 -3.26 -45.90
CA THR A 14 -25.96 -3.70 -45.57
C THR A 14 -25.33 -2.57 -44.77
N VAL A 15 -25.68 -2.49 -43.48
CA VAL A 15 -24.96 -1.67 -42.52
C VAL A 15 -23.54 -2.25 -42.51
N VAL A 16 -22.63 -1.57 -43.19
CA VAL A 16 -21.19 -1.74 -43.02
C VAL A 16 -20.97 -1.60 -41.51
N ALA A 17 -20.68 -2.71 -40.84
CA ALA A 17 -20.33 -2.69 -39.44
C ALA A 17 -19.06 -1.83 -39.32
N GLU A 18 -19.22 -0.57 -38.91
CA GLU A 18 -18.11 0.33 -38.63
C GLU A 18 -17.18 -0.39 -37.64
N THR A 19 -16.01 -0.80 -38.12
CA THR A 19 -14.91 -1.22 -37.26
C THR A 19 -14.56 -0.03 -36.38
N LYS A 20 -15.07 -0.02 -35.15
CA LYS A 20 -14.76 1.01 -34.15
C LYS A 20 -13.24 1.20 -34.08
N ARG A 21 -12.79 2.43 -34.34
CA ARG A 21 -11.38 2.82 -34.23
C ARG A 21 -10.87 2.49 -32.83
N VAL A 22 -9.69 1.91 -32.72
CA VAL A 22 -9.05 1.61 -31.42
C VAL A 22 -7.80 2.47 -31.23
N LYS A 23 -7.54 2.86 -29.99
CA LYS A 23 -6.28 3.51 -29.59
C LYS A 23 -5.18 2.46 -29.39
N ALA A 24 -3.93 2.91 -29.38
CA ALA A 24 -2.82 2.06 -28.94
C ALA A 24 -3.00 1.72 -27.44
N PRO A 25 -2.74 0.47 -27.02
CA PRO A 25 -2.58 0.15 -25.61
C PRO A 25 -1.41 0.94 -25.02
N ILE A 26 -1.60 1.38 -23.79
CA ILE A 26 -0.56 1.99 -22.97
C ILE A 26 0.07 0.86 -22.15
N ALA A 27 1.33 0.53 -22.44
CA ALA A 27 2.09 -0.43 -21.67
C ALA A 27 3.01 0.29 -20.68
N VAL A 28 3.20 -0.24 -19.48
CA VAL A 28 4.22 0.25 -18.53
C VAL A 28 5.30 -0.81 -18.34
N ILE A 29 6.56 -0.40 -18.30
CA ILE A 29 7.68 -1.30 -17.96
C ILE A 29 8.08 -1.08 -16.49
N LEU A 30 8.16 -2.16 -15.73
CA LEU A 30 8.41 -2.19 -14.29
C LEU A 30 9.52 -3.18 -13.96
N GLY A 31 10.10 -3.12 -12.76
CA GLY A 31 11.16 -4.01 -12.31
C GLY A 31 12.28 -3.31 -11.54
N HIS A 32 13.11 -4.10 -10.87
CA HIS A 32 14.21 -3.62 -10.03
C HIS A 32 15.26 -2.80 -10.80
N ILE A 33 16.09 -2.07 -10.06
CA ILE A 33 17.25 -1.39 -10.62
C ILE A 33 18.16 -2.41 -11.32
N ASP A 34 18.80 -1.97 -12.41
CA ASP A 34 19.69 -2.80 -13.24
C ASP A 34 19.10 -4.07 -13.87
N HIS A 35 17.81 -4.36 -13.73
CA HIS A 35 17.18 -5.49 -14.44
C HIS A 35 17.05 -5.26 -15.95
N GLY A 36 17.32 -4.04 -16.44
CA GLY A 36 17.43 -3.71 -17.86
C GLY A 36 16.13 -3.26 -18.53
N LYS A 37 15.24 -2.55 -17.80
CA LYS A 37 14.01 -1.94 -18.34
C LYS A 37 14.31 -1.03 -19.54
N THR A 38 15.10 0.02 -19.32
CA THR A 38 15.51 0.99 -20.34
C THR A 38 16.32 0.31 -21.44
N SER A 39 17.18 -0.66 -21.10
CA SER A 39 17.96 -1.40 -22.08
C SER A 39 17.09 -2.19 -23.07
N ILE A 40 15.98 -2.78 -22.61
CA ILE A 40 15.01 -3.47 -23.48
C ILE A 40 14.39 -2.48 -24.47
N LEU A 41 14.04 -1.28 -24.02
CA LEU A 41 13.45 -0.25 -24.88
C LEU A 41 14.48 0.31 -25.87
N ASP A 42 15.70 0.59 -25.41
CA ASP A 42 16.81 1.08 -26.23
C ASP A 42 17.21 0.06 -27.33
N ALA A 43 17.12 -1.24 -27.02
CA ALA A 43 17.34 -2.31 -28.00
C ALA A 43 16.39 -2.22 -29.19
N VAL A 44 15.21 -1.63 -29.00
CA VAL A 44 14.17 -1.47 -30.03
C VAL A 44 14.20 -0.08 -30.66
N ARG A 45 14.42 0.97 -29.87
CA ARG A 45 14.46 2.36 -30.37
C ARG A 45 15.66 2.63 -31.28
N GLY A 46 16.74 1.86 -31.13
CA GLY A 46 18.01 2.13 -31.82
C GLY A 46 18.78 3.33 -31.25
N THR A 47 18.29 3.93 -30.16
CA THR A 47 18.92 5.02 -29.41
C THR A 47 19.45 4.49 -28.08
N ALA A 48 20.56 5.06 -27.58
CA ALA A 48 21.15 4.70 -26.29
C ALA A 48 20.80 5.77 -25.24
N VAL A 49 19.57 5.71 -24.72
CA VAL A 49 19.06 6.66 -23.71
C VAL A 49 19.74 6.39 -22.37
N GLN A 50 19.86 5.12 -21.95
CA GLN A 50 20.45 4.76 -20.66
C GLN A 50 21.88 5.27 -20.47
N ALA A 51 22.69 5.28 -21.54
CA ALA A 51 24.08 5.73 -21.50
C ALA A 51 24.23 7.25 -21.26
N ARG A 52 23.14 8.01 -21.37
CA ARG A 52 23.12 9.47 -21.26
C ARG A 52 22.53 9.98 -19.95
N GLU A 53 21.92 9.11 -19.16
CA GLU A 53 21.37 9.46 -17.85
C GLU A 53 22.48 9.57 -16.80
N ALA A 54 22.36 10.55 -15.90
CA ALA A 54 23.31 10.73 -14.81
C ALA A 54 23.39 9.44 -13.95
N GLY A 55 24.58 8.85 -13.87
CA GLY A 55 24.79 7.60 -13.14
C GLY A 55 24.28 6.33 -13.86
N GLY A 56 23.81 6.42 -15.11
CA GLY A 56 23.34 5.26 -15.89
C GLY A 56 22.00 4.68 -15.44
N ILE A 57 21.24 5.43 -14.64
CA ILE A 57 19.94 5.04 -14.08
C ILE A 57 18.82 5.99 -14.51
N THR A 58 17.64 5.43 -14.73
CA THR A 58 16.43 6.20 -15.04
C THR A 58 15.89 6.91 -13.81
N GLN A 59 15.64 8.21 -13.94
CA GLN A 59 15.18 9.10 -12.85
C GLN A 59 13.88 9.86 -13.17
N GLN A 60 13.41 9.81 -14.42
CA GLN A 60 12.18 10.49 -14.90
C GLN A 60 11.28 9.49 -15.65
N ILE A 61 9.99 9.78 -15.77
CA ILE A 61 9.09 8.96 -16.59
C ILE A 61 9.26 9.33 -18.06
N GLY A 62 9.56 8.33 -18.88
CA GLY A 62 9.55 8.46 -20.33
C GLY A 62 8.30 7.86 -20.96
N ALA A 63 7.96 8.30 -22.17
CA ALA A 63 6.96 7.63 -22.99
C ALA A 63 7.43 7.56 -24.44
N SER A 64 7.37 6.37 -25.04
CA SER A 64 7.75 6.14 -26.43
C SER A 64 6.60 5.44 -27.16
N TYR A 65 6.21 6.02 -28.31
CA TYR A 65 5.24 5.41 -29.19
C TYR A 65 5.94 4.50 -30.20
N PHE A 66 5.56 3.22 -30.23
CA PHE A 66 6.02 2.22 -31.19
C PHE A 66 4.88 1.97 -32.20
N PRO A 67 4.99 2.50 -33.43
CA PRO A 67 4.01 2.25 -34.48
C PRO A 67 3.87 0.78 -34.82
N ILE A 68 2.72 0.39 -35.35
CA ILE A 68 2.47 -1.01 -35.72
C ILE A 68 3.44 -1.52 -36.79
N GLU A 69 3.90 -0.64 -37.69
CA GLU A 69 4.90 -0.95 -38.71
C GLU A 69 6.21 -1.39 -38.06
N THR A 70 6.67 -0.66 -37.05
CA THR A 70 7.86 -1.01 -36.27
C THR A 70 7.68 -2.33 -35.52
N ILE A 71 6.53 -2.55 -34.90
CA ILE A 71 6.24 -3.82 -34.20
C ILE A 71 6.24 -5.00 -35.19
N ASN A 72 5.65 -4.84 -36.37
CA ASN A 72 5.65 -5.87 -37.40
C ASN A 72 7.07 -6.14 -37.94
N GLU A 73 7.90 -5.12 -38.07
CA GLU A 73 9.31 -5.28 -38.47
C GLU A 73 10.09 -6.08 -37.42
N ILE A 74 9.96 -5.72 -36.13
CA ILE A 74 10.58 -6.43 -35.01
C ILE A 74 10.11 -7.89 -34.99
N CYS A 75 8.81 -8.12 -35.08
CA CYS A 75 8.21 -9.46 -35.01
C CYS A 75 8.33 -10.26 -36.31
N GLY A 76 8.84 -9.67 -37.39
CA GLY A 76 8.96 -10.27 -38.72
C GLY A 76 9.56 -11.68 -38.73
N PRO A 77 10.66 -11.95 -38.00
CA PRO A 77 11.25 -13.29 -37.91
C PRO A 77 10.31 -14.38 -37.35
N LEU A 78 9.37 -14.00 -36.48
CA LEU A 78 8.38 -14.90 -35.86
C LEU A 78 7.08 -14.99 -36.67
N MET A 79 6.75 -13.92 -37.38
CA MET A 79 5.58 -13.83 -38.24
C MET A 79 5.89 -14.46 -39.59
N GLY A 80 5.80 -15.78 -39.69
CA GLY A 80 5.76 -16.45 -40.99
C GLY A 80 4.69 -15.85 -41.93
N LYS A 81 4.70 -16.22 -43.22
CA LYS A 81 3.91 -15.63 -44.34
C LYS A 81 2.36 -15.48 -44.16
N GLY A 82 1.74 -15.63 -42.98
CA GLY A 82 0.33 -15.27 -42.81
C GLY A 82 -0.37 -15.46 -41.45
N SER A 83 0.31 -15.64 -40.31
CA SER A 83 -0.39 -16.24 -39.14
C SER A 83 -0.87 -15.28 -38.04
N ILE A 84 -0.30 -14.08 -37.86
CA ILE A 84 -0.73 -13.15 -36.79
C ILE A 84 -0.94 -11.75 -37.38
N LYS A 85 -2.19 -11.34 -37.55
CA LYS A 85 -2.53 -9.98 -37.97
C LYS A 85 -2.85 -9.13 -36.74
N LEU A 86 -1.92 -8.26 -36.38
CA LEU A 86 -2.14 -7.24 -35.37
C LEU A 86 -3.04 -6.12 -35.96
N LYS A 87 -4.07 -5.74 -35.21
CA LYS A 87 -5.12 -4.76 -35.54
C LYS A 87 -5.00 -3.51 -34.68
N ILE A 88 -4.11 -3.51 -33.70
CA ILE A 88 -3.78 -2.33 -32.89
C ILE A 88 -2.90 -1.37 -33.72
N PRO A 89 -3.01 -0.05 -33.54
CA PRO A 89 -2.25 0.94 -34.31
C PRO A 89 -0.78 1.08 -33.89
N GLY A 90 -0.40 0.45 -32.79
CA GLY A 90 0.92 0.56 -32.16
C GLY A 90 0.84 0.25 -30.68
N ILE A 91 1.88 0.58 -29.92
CA ILE A 91 1.92 0.51 -28.45
C ILE A 91 2.62 1.77 -27.93
N LEU A 92 2.02 2.44 -26.95
CA LEU A 92 2.68 3.49 -26.18
C LEU A 92 3.32 2.84 -24.95
N ILE A 93 4.65 2.87 -24.82
CA ILE A 93 5.32 2.32 -23.64
C ILE A 93 5.78 3.46 -22.74
N VAL A 94 5.32 3.43 -21.49
CA VAL A 94 5.75 4.29 -20.39
C VAL A 94 6.96 3.66 -19.71
N ASP A 95 8.12 4.30 -19.83
CA ASP A 95 9.36 3.88 -19.17
C ASP A 95 9.39 4.42 -17.73
N THR A 96 9.54 3.52 -16.76
CA THR A 96 9.56 3.91 -15.34
C THR A 96 10.89 3.58 -14.67
N PRO A 97 11.33 4.42 -13.73
CA PRO A 97 12.56 4.19 -12.97
C PRO A 97 12.47 2.99 -12.02
N GLY A 98 13.61 2.32 -11.85
CA GLY A 98 13.73 1.10 -11.03
C GLY A 98 14.19 1.30 -9.58
N HIS A 99 14.68 2.48 -9.22
CA HIS A 99 15.18 2.74 -7.87
C HIS A 99 14.01 2.87 -6.89
N ALA A 100 14.21 2.45 -5.62
CA ALA A 100 13.16 2.47 -4.59
C ALA A 100 12.50 3.86 -4.46
N ALA A 101 13.33 4.89 -4.33
CA ALA A 101 12.98 6.32 -4.28
C ALA A 101 12.00 6.84 -5.34
N PHE A 102 11.82 6.12 -6.44
CA PHE A 102 10.92 6.53 -7.53
C PHE A 102 9.63 5.72 -7.61
N LEU A 103 9.15 5.20 -6.47
CA LEU A 103 7.85 4.52 -6.38
C LEU A 103 6.72 5.36 -6.98
N ASN A 104 6.75 6.67 -6.77
CA ASN A 104 5.69 7.60 -7.17
C ASN A 104 5.56 7.59 -8.70
N LEU A 105 6.70 7.45 -9.38
CA LEU A 105 6.76 7.35 -10.82
C LEU A 105 6.25 6.01 -11.34
N ARG A 106 6.50 4.90 -10.62
CA ARG A 106 5.89 3.60 -10.93
C ARG A 106 4.37 3.62 -10.74
N THR A 107 3.89 4.20 -9.65
CA THR A 107 2.46 4.31 -9.35
C THR A 107 1.72 5.17 -10.40
N ARG A 108 2.32 6.28 -10.83
CA ARG A 108 1.81 7.13 -11.92
C ARG A 108 1.84 6.41 -13.27
N GLY A 109 2.93 5.73 -13.61
CA GLY A 109 3.00 4.95 -14.85
C GLY A 109 1.98 3.82 -14.90
N ALA A 110 1.75 3.14 -13.77
CA ALA A 110 0.74 2.09 -13.65
C ALA A 110 -0.69 2.64 -13.70
N SER A 111 -0.98 3.85 -13.21
CA SER A 111 -2.36 4.38 -13.20
C SER A 111 -2.94 4.57 -14.60
N VAL A 112 -2.07 4.84 -15.59
CA VAL A 112 -2.46 5.04 -17.00
C VAL A 112 -2.31 3.78 -17.87
N ALA A 113 -1.76 2.69 -17.31
CA ALA A 113 -1.40 1.50 -18.08
C ALA A 113 -2.59 0.57 -18.32
N ASP A 114 -2.71 0.10 -19.57
CA ASP A 114 -3.62 -0.96 -19.98
C ASP A 114 -3.00 -2.36 -19.72
N ILE A 115 -1.67 -2.48 -19.79
CA ILE A 115 -0.88 -3.71 -19.63
C ILE A 115 0.53 -3.40 -19.09
N ALA A 116 1.22 -4.35 -18.48
CA ALA A 116 2.59 -4.15 -18.00
C ALA A 116 3.60 -5.23 -18.43
N ILE A 117 4.87 -4.83 -18.51
CA ILE A 117 6.03 -5.71 -18.62
C ILE A 117 6.82 -5.61 -17.32
N VAL A 118 6.96 -6.71 -16.59
CA VAL A 118 7.81 -6.77 -15.40
C VAL A 118 9.15 -7.40 -15.78
N VAL A 119 10.21 -6.61 -15.74
CA VAL A 119 11.55 -7.04 -16.13
C VAL A 119 12.31 -7.60 -14.93
N VAL A 120 12.80 -8.82 -15.10
CA VAL A 120 13.52 -9.55 -14.07
C VAL A 120 14.86 -10.02 -14.63
N ASP A 121 15.97 -9.71 -13.96
CA ASP A 121 17.25 -10.34 -14.29
C ASP A 121 17.13 -11.84 -13.96
N VAL A 122 17.26 -12.68 -14.98
CA VAL A 122 17.04 -14.13 -14.85
C VAL A 122 17.96 -14.77 -13.81
N LEU A 123 19.14 -14.20 -13.57
CA LEU A 123 20.10 -14.72 -12.59
C LEU A 123 19.80 -14.23 -11.17
N SER A 124 19.38 -12.97 -11.03
CA SER A 124 19.13 -12.36 -9.71
C SER A 124 17.75 -12.69 -9.16
N GLY A 125 16.81 -13.12 -10.00
CA GLY A 125 15.45 -13.44 -9.58
C GLY A 125 14.66 -12.23 -9.11
N PHE A 126 13.65 -12.47 -8.27
CA PHE A 126 12.80 -11.41 -7.74
C PHE A 126 13.54 -10.61 -6.66
N GLN A 127 13.41 -9.30 -6.73
CA GLN A 127 14.01 -8.33 -5.81
C GLN A 127 12.88 -7.48 -5.19
N PRO A 128 13.13 -6.69 -4.13
CA PRO A 128 12.08 -5.96 -3.40
C PRO A 128 11.15 -5.11 -4.31
N GLN A 129 11.73 -4.38 -5.27
CA GLN A 129 11.00 -3.54 -6.22
C GLN A 129 10.19 -4.36 -7.25
N THR A 130 10.59 -5.61 -7.50
CA THR A 130 9.78 -6.54 -8.31
C THR A 130 8.50 -6.91 -7.55
N PHE A 131 8.60 -7.26 -6.26
CA PHE A 131 7.42 -7.55 -5.44
C PHE A 131 6.51 -6.34 -5.31
N GLU A 132 7.07 -5.15 -5.08
CA GLU A 132 6.33 -3.89 -5.04
C GLU A 132 5.59 -3.61 -6.35
N SER A 133 6.26 -3.79 -7.50
CA SER A 133 5.63 -3.64 -8.82
C SER A 133 4.46 -4.61 -9.00
N LEU A 134 4.62 -5.88 -8.61
CA LEU A 134 3.55 -6.88 -8.71
C LEU A 134 2.36 -6.57 -7.80
N ARG A 135 2.60 -6.05 -6.60
CA ARG A 135 1.53 -5.60 -5.68
C ARG A 135 0.74 -4.45 -6.30
N LEU A 136 1.42 -3.44 -6.85
CA LEU A 136 0.81 -2.32 -7.54
C LEU A 136 -0.07 -2.79 -8.73
N LEU A 137 0.44 -3.71 -9.55
CA LEU A 137 -0.32 -4.29 -10.66
C LEU A 137 -1.55 -5.06 -10.20
N LYS A 138 -1.43 -5.84 -9.12
CA LYS A 138 -2.55 -6.58 -8.52
C LYS A 138 -3.63 -5.63 -8.01
N GLN A 139 -3.22 -4.57 -7.31
CA GLN A 139 -4.10 -3.56 -6.74
C GLN A 139 -4.91 -2.82 -7.81
N ARG A 140 -4.29 -2.51 -8.96
CA ARG A 140 -4.92 -1.84 -10.10
C ARG A 140 -5.55 -2.80 -11.12
N LYS A 141 -5.42 -4.12 -10.91
CA LYS A 141 -5.91 -5.17 -11.82
C LYS A 141 -5.36 -5.01 -13.25
N ILE A 142 -4.08 -4.66 -13.35
CA ILE A 142 -3.39 -4.48 -14.62
C ILE A 142 -2.80 -5.85 -15.02
N PRO A 143 -3.16 -6.40 -16.19
CA PRO A 143 -2.54 -7.63 -16.68
C PRO A 143 -1.07 -7.39 -17.03
N PHE A 144 -0.24 -8.40 -16.87
CA PHE A 144 1.20 -8.28 -17.09
C PHE A 144 1.83 -9.57 -17.59
N LEU A 145 3.05 -9.44 -18.10
CA LEU A 145 3.95 -10.55 -18.44
C LEU A 145 5.34 -10.27 -17.85
N ILE A 146 6.13 -11.33 -17.66
CA ILE A 146 7.51 -11.22 -17.19
C ILE A 146 8.47 -11.24 -18.37
N ALA A 147 9.37 -10.27 -18.44
CA ALA A 147 10.56 -10.34 -19.28
C ALA A 147 11.74 -10.86 -18.43
N ALA A 148 12.11 -12.13 -18.59
CA ALA A 148 13.26 -12.74 -17.92
C ALA A 148 14.53 -12.36 -18.69
N ASN A 149 15.06 -11.18 -18.38
CA ASN A 149 16.13 -10.51 -19.10
C ASN A 149 17.52 -11.04 -18.72
N LYS A 150 18.51 -10.70 -19.57
CA LYS A 150 19.93 -11.04 -19.45
C LYS A 150 20.25 -12.54 -19.58
N ILE A 151 19.50 -13.25 -20.43
CA ILE A 151 19.81 -14.66 -20.74
C ILE A 151 21.22 -14.86 -21.31
N ASP A 152 21.82 -13.82 -21.89
CA ASP A 152 23.21 -13.83 -22.37
C ASP A 152 24.26 -14.05 -21.28
N ARG A 153 23.86 -13.96 -20.00
CA ARG A 153 24.71 -14.21 -18.83
C ARG A 153 24.54 -15.63 -18.26
N VAL A 154 23.61 -16.43 -18.78
CA VAL A 154 23.44 -17.82 -18.32
C VAL A 154 24.72 -18.61 -18.60
N PRO A 155 25.19 -19.45 -17.65
CA PRO A 155 26.41 -20.22 -17.84
C PRO A 155 26.41 -21.05 -19.14
N GLY A 156 27.44 -20.86 -19.96
CA GLY A 156 27.60 -21.54 -21.25
C GLY A 156 26.77 -20.96 -22.41
N TRP A 157 26.07 -19.84 -22.21
CA TRP A 157 25.27 -19.21 -23.27
C TRP A 157 26.10 -18.79 -24.48
N LYS A 158 25.74 -19.32 -25.65
CA LYS A 158 26.29 -18.96 -26.96
C LYS A 158 25.38 -17.95 -27.62
N LYS A 159 25.75 -16.67 -27.54
CA LYS A 159 25.01 -15.52 -28.07
C LYS A 159 24.57 -15.72 -29.53
N GLN A 160 23.29 -15.47 -29.80
CA GLN A 160 22.72 -15.48 -31.15
C GLN A 160 22.09 -14.13 -31.45
N GLU A 161 22.90 -13.18 -31.92
CA GLU A 161 22.52 -11.78 -31.99
C GLU A 161 21.22 -11.55 -32.80
N GLY A 162 20.24 -10.90 -32.18
CA GLY A 162 18.96 -10.55 -32.77
C GLY A 162 18.06 -11.72 -33.14
N LYS A 163 18.31 -12.96 -32.67
CA LYS A 163 17.42 -14.08 -32.98
C LYS A 163 16.22 -14.18 -32.02
N PRO A 164 15.08 -14.73 -32.48
CA PRO A 164 14.00 -15.11 -31.59
C PRO A 164 14.44 -16.15 -30.57
N PHE A 165 13.83 -16.12 -29.38
CA PHE A 165 14.25 -16.96 -28.25
C PHE A 165 14.26 -18.46 -28.61
N MET A 166 13.23 -18.94 -29.30
CA MET A 166 13.12 -20.36 -29.67
C MET A 166 14.19 -20.84 -30.65
N GLU A 167 14.77 -19.94 -31.45
CA GLU A 167 15.92 -20.28 -32.28
C GLU A 167 17.20 -20.27 -31.47
N SER A 168 17.38 -19.26 -30.61
CA SER A 168 18.53 -19.15 -29.72
C SER A 168 18.68 -20.35 -28.80
N ILE A 169 17.59 -20.78 -28.15
CA ILE A 169 17.61 -21.85 -27.14
C ILE A 169 17.95 -23.21 -27.74
N LYS A 170 17.50 -23.49 -28.98
CA LYS A 170 17.78 -24.75 -29.70
C LYS A 170 19.25 -24.92 -30.05
N LEU A 171 19.99 -23.81 -30.17
CA LEU A 171 21.41 -23.80 -30.48
C LEU A 171 22.30 -23.90 -29.22
N GLN A 172 21.70 -23.88 -28.03
CA GLN A 172 22.42 -24.03 -26.77
C GLN A 172 22.66 -25.51 -26.43
N THR A 173 23.69 -25.76 -25.63
CA THR A 173 23.94 -27.10 -25.06
C THR A 173 22.82 -27.50 -24.09
N VAL A 174 22.62 -28.81 -23.87
CA VAL A 174 21.60 -29.32 -22.94
C VAL A 174 21.81 -28.77 -21.52
N ASP A 175 23.06 -28.66 -21.08
CA ASP A 175 23.42 -28.11 -19.77
C ASP A 175 23.01 -26.63 -19.65
N THR A 176 23.28 -25.84 -20.68
CA THR A 176 22.88 -24.42 -20.73
C THR A 176 21.35 -24.26 -20.75
N GLN A 177 20.64 -25.11 -21.50
CA GLN A 177 19.16 -25.10 -21.52
C GLN A 177 18.60 -25.43 -20.14
N THR A 178 19.18 -26.43 -19.47
CA THR A 178 18.78 -26.86 -18.12
C THR A 178 19.07 -25.78 -17.08
N ALA A 179 20.21 -25.08 -17.22
CA ALA A 179 20.54 -23.95 -16.37
C ALA A 179 19.51 -22.81 -16.52
N LEU A 180 19.14 -22.43 -17.75
CA LEU A 180 18.10 -21.42 -17.98
C LEU A 180 16.75 -21.86 -17.40
N ASP A 181 16.33 -23.11 -17.67
CA ASP A 181 15.06 -23.62 -17.18
C ASP A 181 15.01 -23.61 -15.65
N LYS A 182 16.11 -23.94 -14.95
CA LYS A 182 16.21 -23.81 -13.49
C LYS A 182 15.89 -22.39 -13.02
N TYR A 183 16.50 -21.37 -13.60
CA TYR A 183 16.23 -19.98 -13.24
C TYR A 183 14.78 -19.58 -13.52
N ILE A 184 14.21 -20.02 -14.65
CA ILE A 184 12.79 -19.77 -14.95
C ILE A 184 11.88 -20.45 -13.92
N TYR A 185 12.19 -21.68 -13.49
CA TYR A 185 11.44 -22.36 -12.43
C TYR A 185 11.49 -21.62 -11.09
N GLU A 186 12.62 -21.00 -10.75
CA GLU A 186 12.72 -20.15 -9.55
C GLU A 186 11.78 -18.93 -9.66
N LEU A 187 11.71 -18.27 -10.82
CA LEU A 187 10.75 -17.19 -11.08
C LEU A 187 9.30 -17.67 -10.95
N MET A 188 8.98 -18.85 -11.51
CA MET A 188 7.66 -19.46 -11.40
C MET A 188 7.30 -19.76 -9.94
N GLY A 189 8.26 -20.21 -9.14
CA GLY A 189 8.09 -20.45 -7.71
C GLY A 189 7.70 -19.19 -6.95
N GLU A 190 8.35 -18.06 -7.21
CA GLU A 190 8.00 -16.77 -6.60
C GLU A 190 6.62 -16.27 -7.04
N LEU A 191 6.29 -16.37 -8.33
CA LEU A 191 4.95 -16.04 -8.82
C LEU A 191 3.87 -16.93 -8.19
N SER A 192 4.14 -18.22 -8.00
CA SER A 192 3.23 -19.15 -7.35
C SER A 192 2.94 -18.75 -5.89
N LYS A 193 3.96 -18.34 -5.12
CA LYS A 193 3.78 -17.78 -3.76
C LYS A 193 2.85 -16.56 -3.75
N LEU A 194 2.89 -15.76 -4.82
CA LEU A 194 2.02 -14.59 -5.02
C LEU A 194 0.64 -14.93 -5.61
N LYS A 195 0.36 -16.22 -5.83
CA LYS A 195 -0.87 -16.77 -6.44
C LYS A 195 -1.03 -16.40 -7.93
N TYR A 196 0.08 -16.30 -8.65
CA TYR A 196 0.13 -16.18 -10.10
C TYR A 196 0.68 -17.48 -10.72
N PRO A 197 -0.19 -18.35 -11.27
CA PRO A 197 0.27 -19.43 -12.14
C PRO A 197 1.04 -18.83 -13.31
N SER A 198 2.14 -19.47 -13.71
CA SER A 198 3.03 -18.95 -14.74
C SER A 198 3.78 -20.08 -15.42
N ASP A 199 4.19 -19.84 -16.67
CA ASP A 199 5.08 -20.72 -17.42
C ASP A 199 5.81 -19.90 -18.49
N ARG A 200 6.80 -20.50 -19.14
CA ARG A 200 7.45 -19.92 -20.31
C ARG A 200 6.42 -19.78 -21.43
N TYR A 201 6.42 -18.63 -22.12
CA TYR A 201 5.37 -18.27 -23.07
C TYR A 201 5.06 -19.34 -24.13
N ASP A 202 6.06 -20.07 -24.62
CA ASP A 202 5.92 -21.16 -25.60
C ASP A 202 5.22 -22.42 -25.06
N ARG A 203 5.09 -22.55 -23.74
CA ARG A 203 4.46 -23.69 -23.05
C ARG A 203 3.02 -23.40 -22.61
N ILE A 204 2.59 -22.14 -22.68
CA ILE A 204 1.26 -21.71 -22.24
C ILE A 204 0.19 -22.07 -23.28
N ARG A 205 -0.84 -22.80 -22.83
CA ARG A 205 -2.07 -23.04 -23.60
C ARG A 205 -3.15 -22.00 -23.33
N ASN A 206 -3.27 -21.56 -22.07
CA ASN A 206 -4.27 -20.61 -21.64
C ASN A 206 -3.62 -19.38 -20.96
N TYR A 207 -3.59 -18.27 -21.69
CA TYR A 207 -3.04 -16.99 -21.25
C TYR A 207 -3.96 -16.22 -20.29
N THR A 208 -5.21 -16.65 -20.08
CA THR A 208 -6.07 -16.03 -19.05
C THR A 208 -5.74 -16.52 -17.64
N GLU A 209 -5.16 -17.72 -17.53
CA GLU A 209 -4.86 -18.37 -16.26
C GLU A 209 -3.37 -18.29 -15.89
N ASN A 210 -2.49 -18.13 -16.87
CA ASN A 210 -1.05 -18.17 -16.70
C ASN A 210 -0.39 -16.87 -17.13
N VAL A 211 0.47 -16.34 -16.25
CA VAL A 211 1.38 -15.25 -16.58
C VAL A 211 2.50 -15.79 -17.47
N ALA A 212 2.72 -15.12 -18.61
CA ALA A 212 3.78 -15.47 -19.55
C ALA A 212 5.14 -14.99 -19.07
N ILE A 213 6.12 -15.89 -19.05
CA ILE A 213 7.54 -15.57 -18.87
C ILE A 213 8.22 -15.64 -20.24
N VAL A 214 8.73 -14.50 -20.70
CA VAL A 214 9.44 -14.37 -21.98
C VAL A 214 10.93 -14.14 -21.70
N PRO A 215 11.81 -15.10 -22.01
CA PRO A 215 13.25 -14.92 -21.83
C PRO A 215 13.82 -13.96 -22.87
N THR A 216 14.62 -12.99 -22.43
CA THR A 216 15.16 -11.94 -23.28
C THR A 216 16.63 -11.61 -22.96
N SER A 217 17.32 -11.02 -23.92
CA SER A 217 18.54 -10.26 -23.67
C SER A 217 18.43 -8.92 -24.38
N ALA A 218 18.33 -7.84 -23.60
CA ALA A 218 18.46 -6.49 -24.13
C ALA A 218 19.80 -6.26 -24.84
N LYS A 219 20.87 -6.94 -24.40
CA LYS A 219 22.23 -6.76 -24.90
C LYS A 219 22.43 -7.40 -26.28
N THR A 220 22.02 -8.66 -26.43
CA THR A 220 22.16 -9.38 -27.70
C THR A 220 20.91 -9.29 -28.57
N ARG A 221 19.86 -8.63 -28.08
CA ARG A 221 18.53 -8.51 -28.72
C ARG A 221 17.80 -9.84 -28.92
N GLU A 222 18.23 -10.89 -28.22
CA GLU A 222 17.58 -12.19 -28.24
C GLU A 222 16.23 -12.13 -27.52
N GLY A 223 15.18 -12.71 -28.10
CA GLY A 223 13.86 -12.79 -27.47
C GLY A 223 13.05 -11.49 -27.44
N ILE A 224 13.61 -10.37 -27.92
CA ILE A 224 12.91 -9.08 -27.96
C ILE A 224 11.70 -9.15 -28.91
N GLN A 225 11.81 -9.92 -29.99
CA GLN A 225 10.71 -10.19 -30.92
C GLN A 225 9.57 -10.93 -30.22
N ASP A 226 9.90 -11.96 -29.45
CA ASP A 226 8.94 -12.75 -28.70
C ASP A 226 8.21 -11.88 -27.67
N LEU A 227 8.95 -11.00 -26.98
CA LEU A 227 8.39 -10.09 -25.98
C LEU A 227 7.32 -9.16 -26.57
N PHE A 228 7.65 -8.48 -27.67
CA PHE A 228 6.72 -7.55 -28.34
C PHE A 228 5.54 -8.29 -28.98
N LEU A 229 5.76 -9.49 -29.51
CA LEU A 229 4.69 -10.30 -30.08
C LEU A 229 3.69 -10.74 -29.01
N VAL A 230 4.17 -11.29 -27.88
CA VAL A 230 3.31 -11.71 -26.76
C VAL A 230 2.57 -10.52 -26.18
N LEU A 231 3.26 -9.39 -25.94
CA LEU A 231 2.63 -8.17 -25.44
C LEU A 231 1.49 -7.69 -26.36
N SER A 232 1.79 -7.57 -27.66
CA SER A 232 0.83 -7.11 -28.67
C SER A 232 -0.35 -8.08 -28.81
N GLY A 233 -0.07 -9.38 -28.77
CA GLY A 233 -1.07 -10.44 -28.83
C GLY A 233 -2.03 -10.40 -27.64
N LEU A 234 -1.51 -10.29 -26.42
CA LEU A 234 -2.31 -10.18 -25.20
C LEU A 234 -3.20 -8.92 -25.20
N ALA A 235 -2.64 -7.77 -25.59
CA ALA A 235 -3.39 -6.54 -25.69
C ALA A 235 -4.55 -6.65 -26.70
N GLN A 236 -4.27 -7.20 -27.89
CA GLN A 236 -5.29 -7.43 -28.90
C GLN A 236 -6.35 -8.45 -28.46
N GLN A 237 -5.96 -9.54 -27.81
CA GLN A 237 -6.89 -10.60 -27.45
C GLN A 237 -7.83 -10.19 -26.32
N PHE A 238 -7.31 -9.49 -25.32
CA PHE A 238 -8.04 -9.27 -24.06
C PHE A 238 -8.45 -7.82 -23.82
N LEU A 239 -7.83 -6.84 -24.46
CA LEU A 239 -8.01 -5.41 -24.12
C LEU A 239 -8.78 -4.61 -25.18
N MET A 240 -9.08 -5.16 -26.36
CA MET A 240 -9.73 -4.40 -27.45
C MET A 240 -11.02 -3.67 -27.04
N LYS A 241 -11.80 -4.23 -26.11
CA LYS A 241 -13.00 -3.55 -25.57
C LYS A 241 -12.67 -2.30 -24.77
N LYS A 242 -11.54 -2.29 -24.04
CA LYS A 242 -11.03 -1.13 -23.28
C LYS A 242 -10.30 -0.12 -24.19
N LEU A 243 -9.78 -0.57 -25.33
CA LEU A 243 -9.01 0.23 -26.28
C LEU A 243 -9.88 0.96 -27.32
N VAL A 244 -11.21 0.88 -27.24
CA VAL A 244 -12.10 1.61 -28.15
C VAL A 244 -11.82 3.11 -28.03
N TYR A 245 -11.49 3.73 -29.16
CA TYR A 245 -11.21 5.16 -29.22
C TYR A 245 -12.50 5.94 -28.91
N SER A 246 -12.37 6.93 -28.03
CA SER A 246 -13.47 7.83 -27.68
C SER A 246 -13.21 9.17 -28.38
N GLU A 247 -14.08 9.52 -29.34
CA GLU A 247 -14.09 10.85 -29.95
C GLU A 247 -14.51 11.91 -28.92
N GLY A 248 -13.98 13.13 -29.04
CA GLY A 248 -14.30 14.25 -28.15
C GLY A 248 -13.09 14.88 -27.45
N PRO A 249 -13.34 15.74 -26.44
CA PRO A 249 -12.30 16.46 -25.70
C PRO A 249 -11.29 15.51 -25.05
N GLY A 250 -10.02 15.92 -25.08
CA GLY A 250 -8.92 15.16 -24.53
C GLY A 250 -9.05 14.95 -23.02
N VAL A 251 -8.76 13.73 -22.58
CA VAL A 251 -8.56 13.39 -21.17
C VAL A 251 -7.22 12.69 -21.03
N GLY A 252 -6.45 13.15 -20.06
CA GLY A 252 -5.14 12.59 -19.74
C GLY A 252 -4.84 12.65 -18.25
N THR A 253 -3.64 12.18 -17.92
CA THR A 253 -3.07 12.23 -16.58
C THR A 253 -1.74 12.94 -16.63
N ILE A 254 -1.52 13.87 -15.70
CA ILE A 254 -0.25 14.57 -15.54
C ILE A 254 0.75 13.58 -14.94
N LEU A 255 1.81 13.25 -15.65
CA LEU A 255 2.88 12.40 -15.14
C LEU A 255 3.88 13.22 -14.31
N GLU A 256 4.28 14.37 -14.84
CA GLU A 256 5.30 15.24 -14.25
C GLU A 256 4.98 16.70 -14.50
N VAL A 257 5.41 17.53 -13.53
CA VAL A 257 5.40 18.99 -13.60
C VAL A 257 6.86 19.43 -13.56
N THR A 258 7.32 20.09 -14.62
CA THR A 258 8.74 20.39 -14.82
C THR A 258 8.96 21.85 -15.20
N GLU A 259 9.94 22.51 -14.57
CA GLU A 259 10.39 23.85 -14.97
C GLU A 259 11.42 23.74 -16.10
N GLU A 260 11.14 24.39 -17.22
CA GLU A 260 12.06 24.41 -18.37
C GLU A 260 12.47 25.83 -18.75
N ALA A 261 13.78 26.00 -18.99
CA ALA A 261 14.35 27.28 -19.39
C ALA A 261 13.70 27.77 -20.70
N GLY A 262 13.09 28.96 -20.65
CA GLY A 262 12.40 29.57 -21.80
C GLY A 262 10.95 29.14 -22.00
N MET A 263 10.47 28.08 -21.33
CA MET A 263 9.07 27.63 -21.40
C MET A 263 8.31 27.83 -20.08
N GLY A 264 9.01 27.99 -18.96
CA GLY A 264 8.43 28.04 -17.62
C GLY A 264 7.95 26.65 -17.18
N THR A 265 6.90 26.59 -16.36
CA THR A 265 6.30 25.33 -15.95
C THR A 265 5.64 24.62 -17.14
N THR A 266 6.02 23.37 -17.36
CA THR A 266 5.46 22.49 -18.38
C THR A 266 4.90 21.22 -17.75
N LEU A 267 3.92 20.60 -18.41
CA LEU A 267 3.31 19.35 -17.97
C LEU A 267 3.65 18.23 -18.95
N ASN A 268 4.20 17.13 -18.44
CA ASN A 268 4.28 15.88 -19.20
C ASN A 268 2.99 15.09 -18.96
N VAL A 269 2.23 14.78 -20.00
CA VAL A 269 0.88 14.21 -19.92
C VAL A 269 0.76 12.96 -20.78
N ILE A 270 0.11 11.93 -20.25
CA ILE A 270 -0.38 10.80 -21.06
C ILE A 270 -1.84 11.04 -21.40
N VAL A 271 -2.11 11.21 -22.69
CA VAL A 271 -3.45 11.30 -23.26
C VAL A 271 -3.97 9.88 -23.45
N HIS A 272 -5.08 9.55 -22.79
CA HIS A 272 -5.67 8.21 -22.86
C HIS A 272 -7.11 8.19 -23.42
N LYS A 273 -7.77 9.35 -23.57
CA LYS A 273 -9.04 9.50 -24.32
C LYS A 273 -9.07 10.83 -25.09
N GLY A 274 -9.87 10.88 -26.15
CA GLY A 274 -10.13 12.11 -26.90
C GLY A 274 -8.89 12.72 -27.54
N THR A 275 -8.97 14.04 -27.74
CA THR A 275 -8.00 14.81 -28.50
C THR A 275 -7.59 16.08 -27.75
N PHE A 276 -6.29 16.36 -27.71
CA PHE A 276 -5.75 17.65 -27.28
C PHE A 276 -5.32 18.45 -28.50
N SER A 277 -5.65 19.73 -28.53
CA SER A 277 -5.28 20.66 -29.58
C SER A 277 -4.59 21.89 -29.00
N LYS A 278 -3.78 22.55 -29.83
CA LYS A 278 -3.22 23.85 -29.49
C LYS A 278 -4.35 24.86 -29.29
N ASN A 279 -4.19 25.77 -28.33
CA ASN A 279 -5.19 26.74 -27.90
C ASN A 279 -6.39 26.18 -27.11
N ASP A 280 -6.44 24.87 -26.86
CA ASP A 280 -7.46 24.32 -25.96
C ASP A 280 -7.35 24.97 -24.57
N HIS A 281 -8.52 25.21 -23.99
CA HIS A 281 -8.65 25.44 -22.56
C HIS A 281 -8.66 24.10 -21.86
N ILE A 282 -7.94 24.01 -20.74
CA ILE A 282 -7.79 22.79 -19.96
C ILE A 282 -8.15 23.05 -18.51
N VAL A 283 -8.77 22.05 -17.90
CA VAL A 283 -8.96 21.97 -16.45
C VAL A 283 -8.12 20.80 -15.95
N PHE A 284 -7.38 21.02 -14.86
CA PHE A 284 -6.49 20.01 -14.31
C PHE A 284 -6.53 20.03 -12.78
N GLY A 285 -6.17 18.90 -12.17
CA GLY A 285 -6.03 18.81 -10.74
C GLY A 285 -4.83 19.60 -10.22
N ALA A 286 -5.07 20.43 -9.23
CA ALA A 286 -4.13 21.34 -8.61
C ALA A 286 -4.13 21.19 -7.08
N LYS A 287 -3.14 21.78 -6.40
CA LYS A 287 -3.01 21.71 -4.92
C LYS A 287 -4.31 22.02 -4.18
N ASN A 288 -5.07 23.00 -4.68
CA ASN A 288 -6.31 23.51 -4.10
C ASN A 288 -7.56 23.11 -4.91
N GLY A 289 -7.64 21.87 -5.40
CA GLY A 289 -8.80 21.36 -6.15
C GLY A 289 -8.53 21.33 -7.65
N ALA A 290 -9.32 22.04 -8.44
CA ALA A 290 -9.08 22.17 -9.88
C ALA A 290 -8.62 23.57 -10.27
N ALA A 291 -7.73 23.64 -11.26
CA ALA A 291 -7.27 24.88 -11.87
C ALA A 291 -7.47 24.85 -13.38
N GLU A 292 -7.49 26.04 -13.98
CA GLU A 292 -7.72 26.25 -15.40
C GLU A 292 -6.48 26.86 -16.04
N ALA A 293 -6.16 26.42 -17.25
CA ALA A 293 -5.09 27.00 -18.05
C ALA A 293 -5.43 26.95 -19.54
N LYS A 294 -4.61 27.65 -20.33
CA LYS A 294 -4.69 27.60 -21.79
C LYS A 294 -3.42 27.02 -22.37
N ILE A 295 -3.58 26.08 -23.30
CA ILE A 295 -2.47 25.47 -24.03
C ILE A 295 -1.92 26.48 -25.04
N ARG A 296 -0.64 26.83 -24.90
CA ARG A 296 0.08 27.68 -25.87
C ARG A 296 0.79 26.85 -26.93
N ALA A 297 1.35 25.71 -26.54
CA ALA A 297 1.99 24.77 -27.45
C ALA A 297 1.82 23.33 -26.95
N LEU A 298 1.66 22.43 -27.91
CA LEU A 298 1.75 20.98 -27.71
C LEU A 298 3.03 20.48 -28.35
N LEU A 299 3.80 19.74 -27.56
CA LEU A 299 5.07 19.18 -27.95
C LEU A 299 4.94 17.65 -27.92
N SER A 300 5.17 17.00 -29.06
CA SER A 300 5.16 15.54 -29.16
C SER A 300 6.56 15.03 -29.54
N PRO A 301 7.06 13.96 -28.90
CA PRO A 301 8.30 13.33 -29.31
C PRO A 301 8.13 12.73 -30.72
N LYS A 302 9.21 12.75 -31.52
CA LYS A 302 9.22 12.02 -32.80
C LYS A 302 9.03 10.51 -32.54
N PRO A 303 8.49 9.73 -33.50
CA PRO A 303 8.39 8.28 -33.35
C PRO A 303 9.73 7.67 -32.94
N LEU A 304 9.71 6.74 -31.97
CA LEU A 304 10.90 6.10 -31.36
C LEU A 304 11.80 6.99 -30.48
N ASP A 305 11.62 8.31 -30.51
CA ASP A 305 12.22 9.21 -29.52
C ASP A 305 11.34 9.25 -28.24
N GLU A 306 11.84 9.88 -27.19
CA GLU A 306 11.20 9.93 -25.87
C GLU A 306 11.07 11.37 -25.38
N ILE A 307 10.14 11.64 -24.46
CA ILE A 307 9.88 12.95 -23.87
C ILE A 307 11.12 13.54 -23.14
N ARG A 308 12.19 12.76 -22.91
CA ARG A 308 13.38 13.13 -22.13
C ARG A 308 14.61 13.61 -22.95
N ASP A 309 14.65 13.51 -24.28
CA ASP A 309 15.89 13.79 -25.07
C ASP A 309 16.14 15.31 -25.29
N PRO A 310 17.27 15.88 -24.82
CA PRO A 310 17.54 17.33 -24.87
C PRO A 310 18.04 17.90 -26.21
N ARG A 311 18.21 17.10 -27.29
CA ARG A 311 18.58 17.65 -28.61
C ARG A 311 17.33 17.95 -29.45
N GLU A 312 17.19 19.20 -29.91
CA GLU A 312 16.17 19.73 -30.86
C GLU A 312 15.14 18.74 -31.47
N LYS A 313 14.10 18.29 -30.74
CA LYS A 313 13.24 17.21 -31.29
C LYS A 313 11.78 17.13 -30.85
N PHE A 314 11.24 18.08 -30.08
CA PHE A 314 9.79 18.15 -29.99
C PHE A 314 9.23 18.76 -31.26
N ASN A 315 8.36 18.03 -31.95
CA ASN A 315 7.55 18.65 -32.98
C ASN A 315 6.44 19.43 -32.28
N SER A 316 6.37 20.73 -32.55
CA SER A 316 5.14 21.48 -32.27
C SER A 316 4.05 20.85 -33.12
N VAL A 317 3.03 20.33 -32.46
CA VAL A 317 1.89 19.69 -33.11
C VAL A 317 0.65 20.52 -32.84
N GLU A 318 -0.24 20.61 -33.83
CA GLU A 318 -1.52 21.33 -33.67
C GLU A 318 -2.54 20.48 -32.92
N MET A 319 -2.45 19.15 -33.02
CA MET A 319 -3.42 18.20 -32.46
C MET A 319 -2.77 16.85 -32.15
N VAL A 320 -3.21 16.19 -31.07
CA VAL A 320 -2.79 14.86 -30.66
C VAL A 320 -3.99 14.03 -30.19
N HIS A 321 -4.07 12.78 -30.66
CA HIS A 321 -5.11 11.82 -30.30
C HIS A 321 -4.61 10.78 -29.30
N ALA A 322 -5.50 10.27 -28.45
CA ALA A 322 -5.19 9.13 -27.59
C ALA A 322 -4.81 7.86 -28.39
N ALA A 323 -3.82 7.06 -27.99
CA ALA A 323 -2.95 7.19 -26.83
C ALA A 323 -1.64 7.90 -27.20
N ALA A 324 -1.23 8.91 -26.42
CA ALA A 324 0.00 9.66 -26.70
C ALA A 324 0.64 10.21 -25.43
N GLY A 325 1.96 10.33 -25.45
CA GLY A 325 2.72 11.13 -24.49
C GLY A 325 3.01 12.50 -25.09
N ILE A 326 2.61 13.57 -24.40
CA ILE A 326 2.78 14.96 -24.85
C ILE A 326 3.39 15.80 -23.74
N LYS A 327 4.05 16.88 -24.13
CA LYS A 327 4.42 17.97 -23.24
C LYS A 327 3.55 19.18 -23.56
N ILE A 328 2.90 19.72 -22.54
CA ILE A 328 2.02 20.89 -22.62
C ILE A 328 2.77 22.10 -22.08
N VAL A 329 2.78 23.16 -22.88
CA VAL A 329 3.31 24.48 -22.50
C VAL A 329 2.15 25.46 -22.44
N GLY A 330 2.03 26.19 -21.34
CA GLY A 330 0.91 27.09 -21.08
C GLY A 330 1.20 28.05 -19.93
N SER A 331 0.27 28.96 -19.68
CA SER A 331 0.31 29.86 -18.51
C SER A 331 -0.59 29.33 -17.40
N GLY A 332 -0.16 29.44 -16.14
CA GLY A 332 -0.95 29.03 -14.98
C GLY A 332 -0.83 27.54 -14.61
N LEU A 333 0.25 26.87 -15.03
CA LEU A 333 0.46 25.43 -14.80
C LEU A 333 1.17 25.11 -13.46
N ASN A 334 1.60 26.13 -12.72
CA ASN A 334 2.48 26.02 -11.55
C ASN A 334 1.88 25.20 -10.39
N ASP A 335 0.56 25.25 -10.23
CA ASP A 335 -0.15 24.56 -9.14
C ASP A 335 -0.59 23.14 -9.50
N ALA A 336 -0.26 22.67 -10.71
CA ALA A 336 -0.61 21.35 -11.18
C ALA A 336 -0.04 20.24 -10.28
N LEU A 337 -0.82 19.18 -10.11
CA LEU A 337 -0.41 18.01 -9.34
C LEU A 337 -0.03 16.86 -10.26
N ALA A 338 1.13 16.27 -10.00
CA ALA A 338 1.50 15.03 -10.64
C ALA A 338 0.60 13.86 -10.17
N GLY A 339 0.21 13.03 -11.13
CA GLY A 339 -0.79 11.98 -10.98
C GLY A 339 -2.24 12.46 -11.12
N ALA A 340 -2.48 13.78 -11.22
CA ALA A 340 -3.83 14.31 -11.31
C ALA A 340 -4.40 14.24 -12.75
N PRO A 341 -5.74 14.16 -12.87
CA PRO A 341 -6.41 14.23 -14.17
C PRO A 341 -6.26 15.62 -14.81
N ILE A 342 -6.28 15.63 -16.14
CA ILE A 342 -6.34 16.83 -16.98
C ILE A 342 -7.33 16.59 -18.11
N MET A 343 -8.20 17.58 -18.35
CA MET A 343 -9.29 17.51 -19.32
C MET A 343 -9.30 18.75 -20.19
N VAL A 344 -9.53 18.59 -21.49
CA VAL A 344 -9.87 19.68 -22.40
C VAL A 344 -11.31 20.11 -22.14
N ALA A 345 -11.51 21.42 -22.00
CA ALA A 345 -12.81 22.03 -21.77
C ALA A 345 -12.80 23.45 -22.35
N ASN A 346 -13.45 23.63 -23.50
CA ASN A 346 -13.38 24.86 -24.30
C ASN A 346 -14.60 25.78 -24.08
N THR A 347 -15.70 25.25 -23.54
CA THR A 347 -16.90 26.03 -23.21
C THR A 347 -17.06 26.21 -21.70
N PRO A 348 -17.78 27.25 -21.22
CA PRO A 348 -18.04 27.43 -19.78
C PRO A 348 -18.74 26.23 -19.12
N GLU A 349 -19.63 25.55 -19.85
CA GLU A 349 -20.30 24.34 -19.37
C GLU A 349 -19.33 23.17 -19.23
N GLU A 350 -18.47 22.95 -20.23
CA GLU A 350 -17.41 21.93 -20.17
C GLU A 350 -16.43 22.21 -19.03
N ILE A 351 -16.05 23.47 -18.81
CA ILE A 351 -15.12 23.87 -17.74
C ILE A 351 -15.73 23.55 -16.38
N SER A 352 -16.99 23.94 -16.16
CA SER A 352 -17.72 23.65 -14.92
C SER A 352 -17.82 22.14 -14.67
N ASN A 353 -18.15 21.36 -15.70
CA ASN A 353 -18.23 19.90 -15.59
C ASN A 353 -16.86 19.26 -15.34
N ALA A 354 -15.82 19.65 -16.07
CA ALA A 354 -14.46 19.14 -15.87
C ALA A 354 -13.94 19.47 -14.46
N ARG A 355 -14.20 20.69 -13.98
CA ARG A 355 -13.88 21.10 -12.60
C ARG A 355 -14.55 20.19 -11.58
N PHE A 356 -15.85 19.97 -11.72
CA PHE A 356 -16.61 19.09 -10.83
C PHE A 356 -16.06 17.66 -10.81
N LEU A 357 -15.79 17.07 -11.99
CA LEU A 357 -15.27 15.71 -12.11
C LEU A 357 -13.88 15.56 -11.46
N ILE A 358 -12.98 16.52 -11.71
CA ILE A 358 -11.63 16.52 -11.16
C ILE A 358 -11.65 16.70 -9.64
N GLU A 359 -12.46 17.63 -9.13
CA GLU A 359 -12.59 17.87 -7.69
C GLU A 359 -13.19 16.65 -6.98
N GLN A 360 -14.16 15.95 -7.59
CA GLN A 360 -14.68 14.68 -7.06
C GLN A 360 -13.61 13.60 -7.00
N GLU A 361 -12.80 13.45 -8.04
CA GLU A 361 -11.73 12.45 -8.08
C GLU A 361 -10.67 12.72 -7.00
N ILE A 362 -10.25 13.98 -6.83
CA ILE A 362 -9.29 14.38 -5.79
C ILE A 362 -9.89 14.18 -4.39
N SER A 363 -11.14 14.59 -4.17
CA SER A 363 -11.82 14.48 -2.88
C SER A 363 -12.10 13.04 -2.48
N GLY A 364 -12.22 12.12 -3.44
CA GLY A 364 -12.34 10.68 -3.16
C GLY A 364 -11.05 10.05 -2.61
N ILE A 365 -9.90 10.69 -2.82
CA ILE A 365 -8.58 10.21 -2.38
C ILE A 365 -8.16 10.91 -1.09
N LYS A 366 -8.40 12.22 -0.98
CA LYS A 366 -8.17 12.96 0.26
C LYS A 366 -9.15 12.49 1.33
N ILE A 367 -8.67 12.37 2.55
CA ILE A 367 -9.49 11.98 3.71
C ILE A 367 -9.35 13.06 4.75
N GLU A 368 -10.47 13.53 5.28
CA GLU A 368 -10.51 14.36 6.45
C GLU A 368 -11.76 13.97 7.22
N THR A 369 -11.59 13.46 8.44
CA THR A 369 -12.70 12.96 9.26
C THR A 369 -12.53 13.37 10.71
N ASP A 370 -13.67 13.45 11.40
CA ASP A 370 -13.70 13.66 12.86
C ASP A 370 -13.30 12.41 13.65
N LYS A 371 -13.09 11.27 12.97
CA LYS A 371 -12.71 10.01 13.61
C LYS A 371 -11.24 10.03 14.01
N GLU A 372 -10.92 9.28 15.06
CA GLU A 372 -9.55 9.05 15.47
C GLU A 372 -8.80 8.22 14.44
N GLY A 373 -7.55 8.56 14.21
CA GLY A 373 -6.70 7.90 13.23
C GLY A 373 -5.40 8.63 12.99
N ILE A 374 -4.53 7.99 12.23
CA ILE A 374 -3.25 8.56 11.84
C ILE A 374 -3.43 9.67 10.80
N ILE A 375 -2.39 10.48 10.64
CA ILE A 375 -2.28 11.46 9.57
C ILE A 375 -1.31 10.94 8.52
N LEU A 376 -1.76 10.90 7.27
CA LEU A 376 -0.99 10.49 6.11
C LEU A 376 -0.70 11.71 5.22
N LYS A 377 0.56 11.92 4.86
CA LYS A 377 0.99 12.97 3.92
C LYS A 377 1.82 12.37 2.80
N ALA A 378 1.61 12.85 1.57
CA ALA A 378 2.36 12.40 0.40
C ALA A 378 2.63 13.53 -0.61
N ASP A 379 3.59 13.35 -1.50
CA ASP A 379 3.98 14.36 -2.49
C ASP A 379 3.03 14.46 -3.69
N THR A 380 2.35 13.35 -4.00
CA THR A 380 1.54 13.17 -5.21
C THR A 380 0.26 12.41 -4.94
N LEU A 381 -0.74 12.60 -5.79
CA LEU A 381 -2.06 11.99 -5.61
C LEU A 381 -2.00 10.46 -5.70
N GLY A 382 -1.21 9.92 -6.65
CA GLY A 382 -1.04 8.48 -6.80
C GLY A 382 -0.32 7.83 -5.61
N ALA A 383 0.66 8.53 -5.03
CA ALA A 383 1.33 8.09 -3.80
C ALA A 383 0.37 8.08 -2.61
N LEU A 384 -0.42 9.14 -2.44
CA LEU A 384 -1.42 9.23 -1.39
C LEU A 384 -2.46 8.11 -1.50
N GLU A 385 -2.96 7.84 -2.72
CA GLU A 385 -3.91 6.75 -2.99
C GLU A 385 -3.33 5.39 -2.57
N ALA A 386 -2.08 5.11 -2.94
CA ALA A 386 -1.40 3.86 -2.57
C ALA A 386 -1.20 3.74 -1.05
N LEU A 387 -0.74 4.82 -0.40
CA LEU A 387 -0.52 4.87 1.05
C LEU A 387 -1.83 4.65 1.81
N VAL A 388 -2.90 5.37 1.45
CA VAL A 388 -4.24 5.21 2.05
C VAL A 388 -4.75 3.78 1.91
N LYS A 389 -4.57 3.17 0.73
CA LYS A 389 -5.03 1.81 0.48
C LYS A 389 -4.29 0.78 1.34
N GLU A 390 -2.96 0.86 1.41
CA GLU A 390 -2.14 -0.06 2.21
C GLU A 390 -2.52 0.01 3.70
N PHE A 391 -2.66 1.21 4.25
CA PHE A 391 -3.06 1.39 5.65
C PHE A 391 -4.50 0.92 5.92
N LYS A 392 -5.44 1.14 4.98
CA LYS A 392 -6.81 0.60 5.08
C LYS A 392 -6.87 -0.92 4.99
N GLU A 393 -6.08 -1.55 4.12
CA GLU A 393 -6.00 -3.02 4.01
C GLU A 393 -5.53 -3.67 5.33
N ARG A 394 -4.78 -2.93 6.15
CA ARG A 394 -4.36 -3.35 7.50
C ARG A 394 -5.29 -2.89 8.63
N ASN A 395 -6.47 -2.35 8.30
CA ASN A 395 -7.44 -1.81 9.25
C ASN A 395 -6.88 -0.71 10.16
N ILE A 396 -5.95 0.10 9.66
CA ILE A 396 -5.43 1.25 10.39
C ILE A 396 -6.35 2.45 10.12
N PRO A 397 -6.98 3.05 11.15
CA PRO A 397 -7.84 4.22 10.98
C PRO A 397 -7.03 5.44 10.52
N ILE A 398 -7.58 6.20 9.56
CA ILE A 398 -6.95 7.39 8.99
C ILE A 398 -7.86 8.58 9.31
N LYS A 399 -7.31 9.59 10.00
CA LYS A 399 -7.99 10.86 10.29
C LYS A 399 -7.84 11.82 9.13
N ILE A 400 -6.60 12.02 8.67
CA ILE A 400 -6.24 12.92 7.56
C ILE A 400 -5.41 12.15 6.54
N ALA A 401 -5.71 12.31 5.26
CA ALA A 401 -4.86 11.93 4.15
C ALA A 401 -4.82 13.08 3.14
N ASP A 402 -3.66 13.72 2.98
CA ASP A 402 -3.55 14.92 2.16
C ASP A 402 -2.17 15.06 1.50
N ILE A 403 -2.06 15.93 0.51
CA ILE A 403 -0.85 16.17 -0.28
C ILE A 403 -0.03 17.32 0.33
N GLY A 404 1.29 17.24 0.20
CA GLY A 404 2.24 18.28 0.59
C GLY A 404 2.88 18.04 1.95
N ASP A 405 3.76 18.97 2.33
CA ASP A 405 4.51 18.89 3.58
C ASP A 405 3.60 18.93 4.81
N VAL A 406 4.09 18.36 5.90
CA VAL A 406 3.42 18.39 7.20
C VAL A 406 3.43 19.82 7.73
N ASN A 407 2.26 20.36 8.00
CA ASN A 407 2.08 21.69 8.58
C ASN A 407 1.69 21.64 10.05
N LYS A 408 1.67 22.80 10.73
CA LYS A 408 1.32 22.90 12.14
C LYS A 408 -0.07 22.37 12.47
N GLY A 409 -1.05 22.57 11.57
CA GLY A 409 -2.41 22.04 11.73
C GLY A 409 -2.42 20.52 11.82
N ASN A 410 -1.65 19.84 10.96
CA ASN A 410 -1.51 18.39 11.01
C ASN A 410 -0.93 17.90 12.35
N VAL A 411 0.03 18.62 12.93
CA VAL A 411 0.57 18.26 14.25
C VAL A 411 -0.47 18.46 15.35
N MET A 412 -1.27 19.52 15.29
CA MET A 412 -2.37 19.75 16.23
C MET A 412 -3.41 18.63 16.17
N ASP A 413 -3.78 18.17 14.97
CA ASP A 413 -4.67 17.02 14.82
C ASP A 413 -4.10 15.74 15.46
N ALA A 414 -2.79 15.51 15.33
CA ALA A 414 -2.13 14.37 15.96
C ALA A 414 -2.14 14.48 17.49
N ILE A 415 -1.96 15.69 18.03
CA ILE A 415 -2.03 15.96 19.47
C ILE A 415 -3.43 15.66 20.00
N ILE A 416 -4.49 16.09 19.29
CA ILE A 416 -5.87 15.78 19.65
C ILE A 416 -6.10 14.27 19.69
N VAL A 417 -5.60 13.52 18.70
CA VAL A 417 -5.70 12.05 18.69
C VAL A 417 -4.91 11.43 19.84
N LYS A 418 -3.79 12.04 20.28
CA LYS A 418 -2.97 11.53 21.38
C LYS A 418 -3.70 11.55 22.71
N GLU A 419 -4.59 12.51 22.95
CA GLU A 419 -5.35 12.61 24.19
C GLU A 419 -6.32 11.44 24.38
N SER A 420 -6.90 10.93 23.29
CA SER A 420 -7.89 9.85 23.34
C SER A 420 -7.31 8.48 23.01
N THR A 421 -6.57 8.35 21.90
CA THR A 421 -6.00 7.09 21.41
C THR A 421 -4.52 7.27 21.04
N PRO A 422 -3.60 7.22 22.04
CA PRO A 422 -2.18 7.49 21.82
C PRO A 422 -1.49 6.56 20.80
N ALA A 423 -1.98 5.34 20.62
CA ALA A 423 -1.45 4.39 19.64
C ALA A 423 -1.80 4.73 18.17
N LEU A 424 -2.70 5.70 17.94
CA LEU A 424 -3.05 6.22 16.61
C LEU A 424 -2.50 7.64 16.38
N ALA A 425 -1.87 8.24 17.39
CA ALA A 425 -1.36 9.60 17.30
C ALA A 425 0.01 9.64 16.62
N ALA A 426 0.02 9.45 15.30
CA ALA A 426 1.23 9.45 14.49
C ALA A 426 1.02 10.16 13.16
N ILE A 427 2.10 10.73 12.64
CA ILE A 427 2.17 11.32 11.31
C ILE A 427 3.08 10.45 10.44
N VAL A 428 2.57 10.02 9.29
CA VAL A 428 3.29 9.23 8.30
C VAL A 428 3.44 10.07 7.04
N ALA A 429 4.68 10.43 6.71
CA ALA A 429 5.06 11.32 5.63
C ALA A 429 5.84 10.55 4.54
N PHE A 430 5.24 10.46 3.36
CA PHE A 430 5.82 9.76 2.24
C PHE A 430 6.36 10.73 1.19
N ASN A 431 7.70 10.78 1.05
CA ASN A 431 8.43 11.70 0.19
C ASN A 431 8.09 13.20 0.39
N VAL A 432 7.71 13.59 1.60
CA VAL A 432 7.41 14.99 1.97
C VAL A 432 8.16 15.37 3.23
N GLY A 433 8.43 16.67 3.39
CA GLY A 433 9.07 17.23 4.57
C GLY A 433 8.06 17.67 5.63
N ILE A 434 8.59 18.41 6.59
CA ILE A 434 7.85 19.04 7.68
C ILE A 434 8.25 20.51 7.75
N LEU A 435 7.27 21.40 7.90
CA LEU A 435 7.52 22.83 8.03
C LEU A 435 8.18 23.16 9.39
N PRO A 436 9.00 24.22 9.49
CA PRO A 436 9.76 24.50 10.72
C PRO A 436 8.88 24.67 11.97
N ASP A 437 7.75 25.36 11.84
CA ASP A 437 6.78 25.57 12.94
C ASP A 437 6.06 24.28 13.36
N ALA A 438 5.88 23.34 12.43
CA ALA A 438 5.35 22.02 12.69
C ALA A 438 6.39 21.12 13.39
N GLN A 439 7.66 21.21 12.99
CA GLN A 439 8.76 20.44 13.59
C GLN A 439 8.92 20.77 15.07
N GLU A 440 8.91 22.06 15.43
CA GLU A 440 8.97 22.51 16.82
C GLU A 440 7.84 21.89 17.67
N GLU A 441 6.61 21.94 17.17
CA GLU A 441 5.44 21.43 17.87
C GLU A 441 5.46 19.90 18.01
N LEU A 442 5.99 19.20 17.01
CA LEU A 442 6.13 17.75 16.98
C LEU A 442 7.10 17.25 18.06
N GLU A 443 8.22 17.95 18.23
CA GLU A 443 9.23 17.66 19.25
C GLU A 443 8.71 17.96 20.67
N VAL A 444 8.10 19.14 20.87
CA VAL A 444 7.56 19.56 22.17
C VAL A 444 6.50 18.58 22.68
N ASN A 445 5.61 18.14 21.80
CA ASN A 445 4.50 17.26 22.16
C ASN A 445 4.86 15.77 22.01
N ALA A 446 6.07 15.42 21.59
CA ALA A 446 6.54 14.07 21.32
C ALA A 446 5.53 13.27 20.46
N ILE A 447 5.20 13.80 19.28
CA ILE A 447 4.36 13.11 18.29
C ILE A 447 5.27 12.26 17.39
N PRO A 448 5.05 10.95 17.29
CA PRO A 448 5.75 10.07 16.36
C PRO A 448 5.63 10.55 14.91
N PHE A 449 6.78 10.66 14.25
CA PHE A 449 6.92 11.04 12.85
C PHE A 449 7.66 9.95 12.09
N PHE A 450 7.01 9.39 11.06
CA PHE A 450 7.61 8.40 10.18
C PHE A 450 7.80 9.01 8.81
N GLN A 451 9.02 9.02 8.30
CA GLN A 451 9.35 9.62 7.00
C GLN A 451 10.15 8.63 6.15
N SER A 452 9.69 8.41 4.93
CA SER A 452 10.39 7.55 3.97
C SER A 452 9.98 7.85 2.54
N ASP A 453 10.80 7.41 1.60
CA ASP A 453 10.51 7.32 0.17
C ASP A 453 10.02 5.92 -0.25
N ILE A 454 9.79 5.02 0.71
CA ILE A 454 9.25 3.65 0.52
C ILE A 454 8.02 3.43 1.41
N ILE A 455 6.87 3.13 0.80
CA ILE A 455 5.58 2.96 1.52
C ILE A 455 5.66 1.82 2.55
N TYR A 456 6.30 0.69 2.21
CA TYR A 456 6.35 -0.47 3.10
C TYR A 456 7.25 -0.24 4.32
N THR A 457 8.35 0.51 4.16
CA THR A 457 9.19 0.91 5.29
C THR A 457 8.37 1.73 6.30
N LEU A 458 7.59 2.72 5.84
CA LEU A 458 6.69 3.49 6.71
C LEU A 458 5.68 2.61 7.44
N LEU A 459 5.10 1.65 6.72
CA LEU A 459 4.07 0.78 7.26
C LEU A 459 4.64 -0.15 8.33
N ASP A 460 5.79 -0.76 8.06
CA ASP A 460 6.46 -1.68 8.99
C ASP A 460 6.97 -0.92 10.24
N GLU A 461 7.56 0.27 10.07
CA GLU A 461 8.00 1.14 11.17
C GLU A 461 6.82 1.60 12.04
N TYR A 462 5.73 2.04 11.42
CA TYR A 462 4.52 2.45 12.12
C TYR A 462 3.90 1.28 12.92
N GLU A 463 3.77 0.10 12.31
CA GLU A 463 3.18 -1.06 12.98
C GLU A 463 4.00 -1.52 14.18
N HIS A 464 5.33 -1.56 14.01
CA HIS A 464 6.23 -1.89 15.11
C HIS A 464 6.03 -0.93 16.28
N TRP A 465 6.08 0.38 16.00
CA TRP A 465 5.84 1.41 17.01
C TRP A 465 4.45 1.30 17.66
N LYS A 466 3.41 1.02 16.86
CA LYS A 466 2.04 0.88 17.36
C LYS A 466 1.94 -0.27 18.36
N ILE A 467 2.49 -1.45 18.02
CA ILE A 467 2.49 -2.63 18.88
C ILE A 467 3.24 -2.34 20.18
N GLU A 468 4.43 -1.73 20.11
CA GLU A 468 5.20 -1.36 21.30
C GLU A 468 4.45 -0.37 22.19
N THR A 469 3.79 0.63 21.58
CA THR A 469 3.03 1.65 22.30
C THR A 469 1.80 1.04 22.97
N GLU A 470 1.05 0.18 22.29
CA GLU A 470 -0.08 -0.54 22.88
C GLU A 470 0.37 -1.40 24.07
N ASN A 471 1.47 -2.13 23.92
CA ASN A 471 2.02 -2.97 25.00
C ASN A 471 2.47 -2.14 26.19
N ARG A 472 3.12 -1.00 25.97
CA ARG A 472 3.53 -0.08 27.03
C ARG A 472 2.33 0.50 27.78
N LEU A 473 1.32 1.00 27.07
CA LEU A 473 0.10 1.55 27.66
C LEU A 473 -0.69 0.49 28.46
N LYS A 474 -0.73 -0.74 27.94
CA LYS A 474 -1.30 -1.89 28.66
C LYS A 474 -0.53 -2.19 29.94
N ALA A 475 0.81 -2.26 29.88
CA ALA A 475 1.65 -2.50 31.05
C ALA A 475 1.56 -1.40 32.10
N GLU A 476 1.51 -0.12 31.71
CA GLU A 476 1.27 1.02 32.59
C GLU A 476 -0.10 0.90 33.28
N SER A 477 -1.14 0.55 32.52
CA SER A 477 -2.50 0.34 33.07
C SER A 477 -2.60 -0.81 34.07
N LEU A 478 -1.76 -1.84 33.93
CA LEU A 478 -1.73 -3.00 34.84
C LEU A 478 -1.01 -2.70 36.16
N LYS A 479 -0.04 -1.78 36.19
CA LYS A 479 0.72 -1.44 37.41
C LYS A 479 -0.14 -0.85 38.53
N ASP A 480 -1.16 -0.08 38.17
CA ASP A 480 -2.05 0.57 39.13
C ASP A 480 -3.24 -0.32 39.55
N LEU A 481 -3.28 -1.55 39.07
CA LEU A 481 -4.40 -2.47 39.29
C LEU A 481 -4.21 -3.28 40.58
N ILE A 482 -5.23 -3.29 41.45
CA ILE A 482 -5.29 -4.25 42.57
C ILE A 482 -5.81 -5.57 42.01
N PHE A 483 -5.01 -6.62 42.14
CA PHE A 483 -5.33 -7.96 41.64
C PHE A 483 -6.26 -8.73 42.61
N PRO A 484 -7.07 -9.65 42.09
CA PRO A 484 -7.92 -10.51 42.91
C PRO A 484 -7.08 -11.46 43.78
N GLY A 485 -7.52 -11.68 45.01
CA GLY A 485 -6.85 -12.57 45.96
C GLY A 485 -7.83 -13.15 46.96
N LYS A 486 -7.67 -14.45 47.25
CA LYS A 486 -8.38 -15.20 48.28
C LYS A 486 -7.36 -15.85 49.21
N PHE A 487 -7.51 -15.68 50.51
CA PHE A 487 -6.59 -16.23 51.50
C PHE A 487 -7.32 -16.63 52.78
N LYS A 488 -6.69 -17.49 53.58
CA LYS A 488 -7.27 -18.04 54.82
C LYS A 488 -6.34 -17.81 56.00
N ILE A 489 -6.89 -17.47 57.16
CA ILE A 489 -6.13 -17.38 58.41
C ILE A 489 -5.83 -18.79 58.94
N LEU A 490 -4.55 -19.08 59.17
CA LEU A 490 -4.10 -20.40 59.65
C LEU A 490 -4.42 -20.57 61.15
N PRO A 491 -4.94 -21.75 61.57
CA PRO A 491 -5.16 -22.07 62.98
C PRO A 491 -3.88 -21.99 63.82
N GLY A 492 -4.00 -21.48 65.04
CA GLY A 492 -2.89 -21.31 65.98
C GLY A 492 -1.82 -20.29 65.58
N MET A 493 -1.98 -19.59 64.44
CA MET A 493 -0.99 -18.65 63.90
C MET A 493 -1.39 -17.19 64.13
N VAL A 494 -1.89 -16.87 65.32
CA VAL A 494 -2.24 -15.49 65.72
C VAL A 494 -1.11 -14.91 66.58
N PHE A 495 -0.29 -14.04 65.98
CA PHE A 495 0.85 -13.41 66.65
C PHE A 495 0.45 -12.14 67.40
N ARG A 496 -0.58 -11.43 66.91
CA ARG A 496 -1.12 -10.22 67.55
C ARG A 496 -2.60 -10.06 67.23
N GLN A 497 -3.41 -9.82 68.26
CA GLN A 497 -4.86 -9.76 68.09
C GLN A 497 -5.37 -8.47 67.43
N SER A 498 -4.73 -7.31 67.64
CA SER A 498 -5.15 -6.05 67.02
C SER A 498 -4.07 -4.94 67.03
N LYS A 499 -4.30 -3.91 66.20
CA LYS A 499 -3.53 -2.65 66.09
C LYS A 499 -2.03 -2.77 65.75
N PRO A 500 -1.63 -3.35 64.59
CA PRO A 500 -2.42 -4.13 63.66
C PRO A 500 -2.57 -5.58 64.14
N ALA A 501 -3.57 -6.31 63.64
CA ALA A 501 -3.62 -7.76 63.82
C ALA A 501 -2.45 -8.38 63.03
N ILE A 502 -1.76 -9.37 63.60
CA ILE A 502 -0.68 -10.09 62.91
C ILE A 502 -1.03 -11.56 62.93
N VAL A 503 -1.22 -12.13 61.75
CA VAL A 503 -1.70 -13.51 61.56
C VAL A 503 -0.91 -14.21 60.46
N GLY A 504 -0.69 -15.52 60.62
CA GLY A 504 -0.25 -16.38 59.53
C GLY A 504 -1.42 -16.70 58.61
N VAL A 505 -1.20 -16.58 57.31
CA VAL A 505 -2.22 -16.86 56.28
C VAL A 505 -1.67 -17.76 55.20
N GLU A 506 -2.56 -18.48 54.54
CA GLU A 506 -2.29 -19.18 53.28
C GLU A 506 -3.07 -18.51 52.15
N VAL A 507 -2.38 -18.18 51.05
CA VAL A 507 -3.03 -17.67 49.84
C VAL A 507 -3.64 -18.85 49.08
N LEU A 508 -4.96 -18.87 48.96
CA LEU A 508 -5.72 -19.96 48.35
C LEU A 508 -5.87 -19.79 46.83
N ALA A 509 -6.01 -18.55 46.37
CA ALA A 509 -6.11 -18.21 44.94
C ALA A 509 -5.70 -16.75 44.69
N GLY A 510 -5.11 -16.49 43.54
CA GLY A 510 -4.66 -15.16 43.12
C GLY A 510 -3.48 -14.65 43.94
N ARG A 511 -3.45 -13.33 44.15
CA ARG A 511 -2.36 -12.69 44.90
C ARG A 511 -2.85 -11.64 45.91
N ILE A 512 -2.06 -11.44 46.94
CA ILE A 512 -2.25 -10.38 47.93
C ILE A 512 -1.05 -9.45 47.95
N THR A 513 -1.32 -8.15 48.09
CA THR A 513 -0.30 -7.10 48.13
C THR A 513 -0.54 -6.18 49.34
N PRO A 514 0.49 -5.46 49.82
CA PRO A 514 0.31 -4.41 50.80
C PRO A 514 -0.70 -3.35 50.31
N ARG A 515 -1.43 -2.76 51.26
CA ARG A 515 -2.55 -1.81 51.09
C ARG A 515 -3.82 -2.38 50.46
N ALA A 516 -3.85 -3.66 50.08
CA ALA A 516 -5.04 -4.29 49.57
C ALA A 516 -6.18 -4.25 50.62
N PRO A 517 -7.35 -3.66 50.30
CA PRO A 517 -8.52 -3.72 51.17
C PRO A 517 -9.05 -5.15 51.19
N ILE A 518 -9.66 -5.56 52.31
CA ILE A 518 -10.13 -6.94 52.47
C ILE A 518 -11.57 -7.01 53.00
N ILE A 519 -12.27 -8.07 52.62
CA ILE A 519 -13.62 -8.42 53.08
C ILE A 519 -13.65 -9.87 53.55
N ARG A 520 -14.66 -10.18 54.37
CA ARG A 520 -14.89 -11.55 54.85
C ARG A 520 -15.57 -12.41 53.81
N GLY A 521 -15.11 -13.64 53.66
CA GLY A 521 -15.76 -14.65 52.84
C GLY A 521 -17.14 -15.08 53.36
N THR A 522 -17.43 -14.88 54.65
CA THR A 522 -18.70 -15.32 55.25
C THR A 522 -19.88 -14.39 54.95
N ASP A 523 -19.65 -13.08 54.92
CA ASP A 523 -20.73 -12.08 54.83
C ASP A 523 -20.34 -10.80 54.06
N GLY A 524 -19.18 -10.80 53.40
CA GLY A 524 -18.72 -9.68 52.58
C GLY A 524 -18.41 -8.39 53.34
N LYS A 525 -18.43 -8.38 54.68
CA LYS A 525 -18.16 -7.15 55.44
C LYS A 525 -16.68 -6.76 55.37
N LYS A 526 -16.44 -5.47 55.17
CA LYS A 526 -15.10 -4.87 55.10
C LYS A 526 -14.33 -5.08 56.41
N CYS A 527 -13.10 -5.55 56.31
CA CYS A 527 -12.22 -5.88 57.42
C CYS A 527 -10.84 -5.22 57.30
N GLY A 528 -10.84 -3.92 56.96
CA GLY A 528 -9.61 -3.14 56.89
C GLY A 528 -8.78 -3.45 55.65
N TYR A 529 -7.45 -3.40 55.80
CA TYR A 529 -6.51 -3.66 54.71
C TYR A 529 -5.22 -4.31 55.21
N ILE A 530 -4.51 -4.96 54.29
CA ILE A 530 -3.19 -5.57 54.53
C ILE A 530 -2.18 -4.43 54.65
N GLN A 531 -1.58 -4.22 55.82
CA GLN A 531 -0.56 -3.20 56.02
C GLN A 531 0.81 -3.64 55.49
N GLN A 532 1.19 -4.90 55.73
CA GLN A 532 2.50 -5.45 55.38
C GLN A 532 2.42 -6.98 55.28
N ILE A 533 3.25 -7.56 54.43
CA ILE A 533 3.40 -9.01 54.23
C ILE A 533 4.85 -9.39 54.56
N GLN A 534 5.04 -10.45 55.32
CA GLN A 534 6.35 -10.96 55.72
C GLN A 534 6.51 -12.46 55.43
N GLU A 535 7.65 -12.82 54.86
CA GLU A 535 8.11 -14.19 54.63
C GLU A 535 9.53 -14.29 55.21
N ASN A 536 9.77 -15.24 56.12
CA ASN A 536 11.07 -15.41 56.79
C ASN A 536 11.63 -14.12 57.41
N ASN A 537 10.79 -13.33 58.08
CA ASN A 537 11.11 -12.01 58.67
C ASN A 537 11.53 -10.92 57.67
N GLN A 538 11.38 -11.15 56.36
CA GLN A 538 11.62 -10.14 55.33
C GLN A 538 10.30 -9.64 54.76
N SER A 539 10.23 -8.33 54.47
CA SER A 539 9.04 -7.73 53.88
C SER A 539 8.99 -8.03 52.39
N ILE A 540 7.84 -8.51 51.91
CA ILE A 540 7.62 -8.82 50.50
C ILE A 540 6.49 -7.94 49.93
N GLN A 541 6.53 -7.68 48.63
CA GLN A 541 5.56 -6.84 47.93
C GLN A 541 4.35 -7.62 47.43
N GLU A 542 4.46 -8.94 47.28
CA GLU A 542 3.35 -9.81 46.88
C GLU A 542 3.50 -11.22 47.47
N ALA A 543 2.37 -11.86 47.75
CA ALA A 543 2.27 -13.31 47.98
C ALA A 543 1.18 -13.91 47.09
N ARG A 544 1.47 -15.07 46.49
CA ARG A 544 0.59 -15.76 45.52
C ARG A 544 0.10 -17.10 46.04
N LYS A 545 -0.86 -17.71 45.34
CA LYS A 545 -1.43 -19.04 45.64
C LYS A 545 -0.38 -20.05 46.13
N GLY A 546 -0.70 -20.73 47.23
CA GLY A 546 0.15 -21.73 47.89
C GLY A 546 1.18 -21.17 48.88
N LYS A 547 1.44 -19.85 48.89
CA LYS A 547 2.34 -19.27 49.89
C LYS A 547 1.67 -19.15 51.25
N GLN A 548 2.42 -19.52 52.30
CA GLN A 548 2.09 -19.26 53.69
C GLN A 548 2.98 -18.14 54.23
N VAL A 549 2.36 -17.03 54.64
CA VAL A 549 3.07 -15.79 55.02
C VAL A 549 2.44 -15.15 56.25
N ALA A 550 3.20 -14.36 57.00
CA ALA A 550 2.66 -13.54 58.07
C ALA A 550 2.18 -12.20 57.49
N ILE A 551 0.95 -11.80 57.79
CA ILE A 551 0.42 -10.49 57.36
C ILE A 551 0.02 -9.64 58.57
N SER A 552 0.30 -8.35 58.47
CA SER A 552 -0.23 -7.33 59.38
C SER A 552 -1.49 -6.75 58.77
N ILE A 553 -2.63 -6.83 59.46
CA ILE A 553 -3.92 -6.32 59.01
C ILE A 553 -4.34 -5.15 59.91
N ARG A 554 -4.56 -3.97 59.32
CA ARG A 554 -5.04 -2.80 60.06
C ARG A 554 -6.55 -2.68 59.94
N GLY A 555 -7.24 -2.61 61.07
CA GLY A 555 -8.70 -2.45 61.14
C GLY A 555 -9.39 -3.49 62.04
N PRO A 556 -9.25 -4.80 61.77
CA PRO A 556 -9.96 -5.83 62.53
C PRO A 556 -9.24 -6.22 63.83
N THR A 557 -9.99 -6.84 64.74
CA THR A 557 -9.47 -7.58 65.89
C THR A 557 -9.74 -9.08 65.71
N VAL A 558 -8.70 -9.90 65.87
CA VAL A 558 -8.79 -11.36 65.83
C VAL A 558 -9.58 -11.87 67.03
N GLY A 559 -10.53 -12.78 66.80
CA GLY A 559 -11.50 -13.27 67.79
C GLY A 559 -12.81 -12.46 67.85
N ARG A 560 -12.92 -11.34 67.11
CA ARG A 560 -14.16 -10.54 67.03
C ARG A 560 -14.62 -10.31 65.60
N GLN A 561 -13.80 -9.64 64.78
CA GLN A 561 -14.16 -9.37 63.38
C GLN A 561 -13.65 -10.46 62.44
N ILE A 562 -12.45 -10.97 62.71
CA ILE A 562 -11.82 -12.07 61.99
C ILE A 562 -11.47 -13.18 62.96
N THR A 563 -11.49 -14.45 62.53
CA THR A 563 -11.16 -15.61 63.36
C THR A 563 -10.16 -16.51 62.64
N GLU A 564 -9.56 -17.44 63.37
CA GLU A 564 -8.85 -18.55 62.75
C GLU A 564 -9.79 -19.33 61.81
N ASP A 565 -9.20 -19.98 60.81
CA ASP A 565 -9.88 -20.66 59.71
C ASP A 565 -10.77 -19.79 58.80
N MET A 566 -10.88 -18.49 59.04
CA MET A 566 -11.69 -17.60 58.22
C MET A 566 -11.05 -17.35 56.85
N GLU A 567 -11.85 -17.50 55.79
CA GLU A 567 -11.50 -17.05 54.45
C GLU A 567 -11.76 -15.54 54.28
N LEU A 568 -10.81 -14.87 53.66
CA LEU A 568 -10.81 -13.45 53.36
C LEU A 568 -10.51 -13.24 51.87
N PHE A 569 -11.08 -12.17 51.32
CA PHE A 569 -10.90 -11.78 49.93
C PHE A 569 -10.36 -10.36 49.85
N VAL A 570 -9.58 -10.08 48.81
CA VAL A 570 -9.24 -8.72 48.41
C VAL A 570 -10.51 -8.04 47.89
N ASP A 571 -10.87 -6.89 48.46
CA ASP A 571 -12.09 -6.16 48.14
C ASP A 571 -11.88 -5.26 46.91
N LEU A 572 -12.24 -5.77 45.73
CA LEU A 572 -12.18 -4.98 44.50
C LEU A 572 -13.47 -4.16 44.31
N PRO A 573 -13.36 -2.85 43.97
CA PRO A 573 -14.50 -2.08 43.51
C PRO A 573 -15.14 -2.71 42.26
N GLU A 574 -16.46 -2.61 42.13
CA GLU A 574 -17.18 -3.20 41.00
C GLU A 574 -16.70 -2.65 39.65
N SER A 575 -16.42 -1.35 39.57
CA SER A 575 -15.86 -0.70 38.37
C SER A 575 -14.51 -1.29 37.96
N LEU A 576 -13.69 -1.70 38.92
CA LEU A 576 -12.41 -2.35 38.66
C LEU A 576 -12.62 -3.79 38.18
N VAL A 577 -13.54 -4.53 38.81
CA VAL A 577 -13.91 -5.89 38.37
C VAL A 577 -14.41 -5.89 36.92
N ARG A 578 -15.27 -4.94 36.55
CA ARG A 578 -15.74 -4.77 35.17
C ARG A 578 -14.58 -4.49 34.22
N ARG A 579 -13.71 -3.53 34.56
CA ARG A 579 -12.52 -3.19 33.75
C ARG A 579 -11.59 -4.39 33.57
N ILE A 580 -11.35 -5.17 34.62
CA ILE A 580 -10.53 -6.40 34.56
C ILE A 580 -11.15 -7.37 33.57
N LYS A 581 -12.46 -7.63 33.68
CA LYS A 581 -13.15 -8.60 32.83
C LYS A 581 -13.24 -8.19 31.36
N GLU A 582 -13.42 -6.90 31.10
CA GLU A 582 -13.54 -6.39 29.73
C GLU A 582 -12.19 -6.25 29.03
N LYS A 583 -11.13 -5.88 29.77
CA LYS A 583 -9.85 -5.45 29.16
C LYS A 583 -8.63 -6.29 29.54
N PHE A 584 -8.68 -7.07 30.62
CA PHE A 584 -7.49 -7.70 31.21
C PHE A 584 -7.71 -9.16 31.66
N TYR A 585 -8.84 -9.79 31.34
CA TYR A 585 -9.18 -11.11 31.84
C TYR A 585 -8.19 -12.19 31.38
N ASP A 586 -7.82 -12.13 30.10
CA ASP A 586 -6.90 -13.09 29.47
C ASP A 586 -5.44 -12.91 29.93
N GLU A 587 -5.14 -11.79 30.59
CA GLU A 587 -3.82 -11.49 31.16
C GLU A 587 -3.68 -12.00 32.61
N LEU A 588 -4.78 -12.39 33.25
CA LEU A 588 -4.76 -12.97 34.60
C LEU A 588 -4.26 -14.41 34.55
N THR A 589 -3.50 -14.83 35.57
CA THR A 589 -3.19 -16.26 35.74
C THR A 589 -4.47 -17.04 36.06
N THR A 590 -4.48 -18.35 35.80
CA THR A 590 -5.66 -19.20 36.04
C THR A 590 -6.16 -19.09 37.48
N ASP A 591 -5.26 -18.98 38.47
CA ASP A 591 -5.65 -18.80 39.87
C ASP A 591 -6.15 -17.39 40.21
N GLU A 592 -5.75 -16.37 39.46
CA GLU A 592 -6.31 -15.01 39.61
C GLU A 592 -7.71 -14.93 39.02
N GLN A 593 -7.96 -15.62 37.91
CA GLN A 593 -9.31 -15.79 37.36
C GLN A 593 -10.21 -16.52 38.37
N GLU A 594 -9.74 -17.63 38.97
CA GLU A 594 -10.44 -18.33 40.05
C GLU A 594 -10.77 -17.40 41.23
N ALA A 595 -9.80 -16.59 41.67
CA ALA A 595 -10.00 -15.64 42.77
C ALA A 595 -11.02 -14.54 42.41
N LEU A 596 -10.99 -14.04 41.17
CA LEU A 596 -11.93 -13.04 40.67
C LEU A 596 -13.36 -13.59 40.61
N GLU A 597 -13.53 -14.79 40.06
CA GLU A 597 -14.82 -15.46 39.97
C GLU A 597 -15.39 -15.74 41.37
N ALA A 598 -14.56 -16.22 42.29
CA ALA A 598 -14.97 -16.45 43.67
C ALA A 598 -15.39 -15.15 44.39
N LEU A 599 -14.69 -14.03 44.16
CA LEU A 599 -15.09 -12.72 44.67
C LEU A 599 -16.44 -12.27 44.09
N ILE A 600 -16.67 -12.46 42.79
CA ILE A 600 -17.92 -12.12 42.12
C ILE A 600 -19.07 -12.96 42.68
N GLN A 601 -18.88 -14.26 42.82
CA GLN A 601 -19.87 -15.17 43.40
C GLN A 601 -20.22 -14.74 44.82
N LEU A 602 -19.21 -14.44 45.66
CA LEU A 602 -19.42 -13.92 47.00
C LEU A 602 -20.27 -12.65 46.99
N LYS A 603 -19.92 -11.65 46.18
CA LYS A 603 -20.62 -10.35 46.14
C LYS A 603 -22.07 -10.49 45.66
N ARG A 604 -22.32 -11.38 44.70
CA ARG A 604 -23.66 -11.70 44.20
C ARG A 604 -24.53 -12.41 45.24
N SER A 605 -23.94 -13.24 46.09
CA SER A 605 -24.70 -13.95 47.13
C SER A 605 -25.09 -13.08 48.33
N LEU A 606 -24.60 -11.83 48.44
CA LEU A 606 -24.89 -10.96 49.59
C LEU A 606 -26.28 -10.32 49.57
N SER A 607 -26.91 -10.16 48.41
CA SER A 607 -28.25 -9.57 48.24
C SER A 607 -28.83 -9.95 46.87
N GLU A 608 -30.16 -10.09 46.76
CA GLU A 608 -30.84 -10.30 45.47
C GLU A 608 -30.57 -9.16 44.48
N ASP A 609 -30.40 -7.93 44.97
CA ASP A 609 -30.07 -6.76 44.16
C ASP A 609 -28.67 -6.83 43.51
N ASN A 610 -27.78 -7.68 44.05
CA ASN A 610 -26.42 -7.85 43.55
C ASN A 610 -26.28 -8.94 42.50
N LYS A 611 -27.38 -9.51 41.97
CA LYS A 611 -27.35 -10.62 41.00
C LYS A 611 -26.46 -10.35 39.76
N TYR A 612 -26.34 -9.08 39.37
CA TYR A 612 -25.53 -8.59 38.24
C TYR A 612 -24.23 -7.90 38.69
N TRP A 613 -23.80 -8.07 39.94
CA TRP A 613 -22.54 -7.48 40.39
C TRP A 613 -21.38 -8.07 39.60
N GLY A 614 -20.55 -7.21 39.00
CA GLY A 614 -19.40 -7.62 38.19
C GLY A 614 -19.72 -8.24 36.82
N TYR A 615 -21.01 -8.36 36.42
CA TYR A 615 -21.43 -8.54 35.02
C TYR A 615 -22.70 -7.74 34.74
#